data_AF-A0A9Q3D6T8-F1
#
_entry.id   AF-A0A9Q3D6T8-F1
#
_cell.length_a   1.000
_cell.length_b   1.000
_cell.length_c   1.000
_cell.angle_alpha   90.00
_cell.angle_beta   90.00
_cell.angle_gamma   90.00
#
_symmetry.space_group_name_H-M   'P 1'
#
loop_
_entity.id
_entity.type
_entity.pdbx_description
1 polymer ?
#
loop_
_entity_poly.entity_id
_entity_poly.type
_entity_poly.pdbx_seq_one_letter_code
_entity_poly.pdbx_strand_id
1 'polypeptide(L)'
;MVGDFRALDTYTVPDRYPIPKIQTSLIQISQAVYISTTDALKEFHQNVVTPRARKYLRIIAHCEVYECLRMPFGIKNEPSHFQKILNEIFPEELSEGWLIIYIDEIIVCS
;
A
#
# COMPACT_ATOMS: atom_id res chain seq x y z
N MET A 1 1.50 10.65 -11.65
CA MET A 1 2.84 10.83 -12.24
C MET A 1 3.62 9.57 -11.97
N VAL A 2 4.26 8.98 -12.98
CA VAL A 2 4.96 7.68 -12.88
C VAL A 2 6.44 7.92 -13.18
N GLY A 3 7.31 7.46 -12.29
CA GLY A 3 8.77 7.49 -12.47
C GLY A 3 9.33 6.09 -12.64
N ASP A 4 10.50 5.96 -13.26
CA ASP A 4 11.22 4.69 -13.31
C ASP A 4 12.14 4.57 -12.09
N PHE A 5 11.71 3.81 -11.09
CA PHE A 5 12.43 3.60 -9.83
C PHE A 5 13.17 2.26 -9.75
N ARG A 6 13.26 1.50 -10.85
CA ARG A 6 13.90 0.16 -10.84
C ARG A 6 15.33 0.19 -10.32
N ALA A 7 16.10 1.22 -10.69
CA ALA A 7 17.45 1.42 -10.18
C ALA A 7 17.48 1.79 -8.69
N LEU A 8 16.49 2.54 -8.19
CA LEU A 8 16.38 2.85 -6.77
C LEU A 8 16.02 1.59 -5.96
N ASP A 9 15.14 0.76 -6.50
CA ASP A 9 14.69 -0.48 -5.85
C ASP A 9 15.83 -1.50 -5.64
N THR A 10 16.90 -1.46 -6.45
CA THR A 10 18.08 -2.31 -6.23
C THR A 10 18.89 -1.91 -5.01
N TYR A 11 18.86 -0.63 -4.61
CA TYR A 11 19.56 -0.11 -3.42
C TYR A 11 18.65 0.01 -2.19
N THR A 12 17.35 -0.23 -2.37
CA THR A 12 16.37 -0.11 -1.30
C THR A 12 16.21 -1.44 -0.57
N VAL A 13 16.36 -1.41 0.76
CA VAL A 13 16.15 -2.60 1.59
C VAL A 13 14.67 -3.00 1.49
N PRO A 14 14.34 -4.25 1.12
CA PRO A 14 12.96 -4.68 0.98
C PRO A 14 12.26 -4.65 2.35
N ASP A 15 11.12 -3.95 2.41
CA ASP A 15 10.21 -4.06 3.54
C ASP A 15 9.47 -5.41 3.43
N ARG A 16 9.48 -6.17 4.52
CA ARG A 16 8.89 -7.52 4.60
C ARG A 16 7.73 -7.53 5.58
N TYR A 17 6.91 -6.49 5.53
CA TYR A 17 5.68 -6.45 6.30
C TYR A 17 4.78 -7.64 5.91
N PRO A 18 4.18 -8.37 6.86
CA PRO A 18 3.35 -9.53 6.56
C PRO A 18 2.08 -9.09 5.83
N ILE A 19 1.97 -9.48 4.56
CA ILE A 19 0.73 -9.36 3.79
C ILE A 19 -0.09 -10.64 4.03
N PRO A 20 -1.42 -10.54 4.23
CA PRO A 20 -2.27 -11.71 4.43
C PRO A 20 -2.12 -12.72 3.30
N LYS A 21 -2.14 -14.01 3.65
CA LYS A 21 -2.14 -15.07 2.64
C LYS A 21 -3.51 -15.10 1.96
N ILE A 22 -3.50 -15.02 0.64
CA ILE A 22 -4.72 -15.06 -0.17
C ILE A 22 -5.63 -16.26 0.16
N GLN A 23 -5.05 -17.43 0.44
CA GLN A 23 -5.82 -18.62 0.81
C GLN A 23 -6.62 -18.43 2.11
N THR A 24 -6.03 -17.79 3.12
CA THR A 24 -6.69 -17.54 4.40
C THR A 24 -7.82 -16.51 4.22
N SER A 25 -7.54 -15.43 3.49
CA SER A 25 -8.54 -14.42 3.16
C SER A 25 -9.73 -15.02 2.40
N LEU A 26 -9.47 -15.86 1.40
CA LEU A 26 -10.53 -16.53 0.62
C LEU A 26 -11.40 -17.46 1.48
N ILE A 27 -10.82 -18.16 2.46
CA ILE A 27 -11.59 -19.01 3.38
C ILE A 27 -12.56 -18.16 4.21
N GLN A 28 -12.12 -17.01 4.74
CA GLN A 28 -12.98 -16.10 5.49
C GLN A 28 -14.11 -15.54 4.61
N ILE A 29 -13.76 -15.09 3.40
CA ILE A 29 -14.73 -14.58 2.42
C ILE A 29 -15.77 -15.66 2.06
N SER A 30 -15.36 -16.92 1.92
CA SER A 30 -16.26 -18.03 1.56
C SER A 30 -17.31 -18.35 2.62
N GLN A 31 -17.09 -17.92 3.87
CA GLN A 31 -18.01 -18.13 4.99
C GLN A 31 -19.00 -16.98 5.16
N ALA A 32 -18.77 -15.84 4.51
CA ALA A 32 -19.62 -14.66 4.59
C ALA A 32 -20.90 -14.82 3.77
N VAL A 33 -22.00 -14.26 4.25
CA VAL A 33 -23.27 -14.17 3.54
C VAL A 33 -23.29 -12.92 2.65
N TYR A 34 -22.69 -11.83 3.14
CA TYR A 34 -22.56 -10.57 2.43
C TYR A 34 -21.09 -10.16 2.35
N ILE A 35 -20.68 -9.75 1.15
CA ILE A 35 -19.33 -9.27 0.88
C ILE A 35 -19.45 -7.89 0.24
N SER A 36 -18.74 -6.93 0.82
CA SER A 36 -18.56 -5.59 0.24
C SER A 36 -17.07 -5.32 0.10
N THR A 37 -16.66 -4.83 -1.05
CA THR A 37 -15.26 -4.53 -1.38
C THR A 37 -15.12 -3.06 -1.70
N THR A 38 -14.14 -2.40 -1.10
CA THR A 38 -13.80 -1.00 -1.40
C THR A 38 -12.31 -0.89 -1.69
N ASP A 39 -11.99 -0.11 -2.72
CA ASP A 39 -10.62 0.22 -3.13
C ASP A 39 -10.21 1.58 -2.53
N ALA A 40 -8.99 1.64 -2.00
CA ALA A 40 -8.45 2.89 -1.48
C ALA A 40 -8.09 3.87 -2.61
N LEU A 41 -8.95 4.87 -2.81
CA LEU A 41 -8.75 5.88 -3.86
C LEU A 41 -7.38 6.56 -3.78
N LYS A 42 -6.56 6.42 -4.84
CA LYS A 42 -5.22 7.00 -4.93
C LYS A 42 -4.32 6.62 -3.75
N GLU A 43 -4.44 5.40 -3.24
CA GLU A 43 -3.67 4.85 -2.11
C GLU A 43 -2.22 5.38 -2.02
N PHE A 44 -1.42 5.22 -3.08
CA PHE A 44 -0.03 5.68 -3.13
C PHE A 44 0.14 7.17 -2.79
N HIS A 45 -0.77 8.02 -3.30
CA HIS A 45 -0.66 9.47 -3.15
C HIS A 45 -1.16 9.95 -1.78
N GLN A 46 -1.75 9.08 -0.97
CA GLN A 46 -2.13 9.40 0.40
C GLN A 46 -0.90 9.45 1.32
N ASN A 47 0.11 8.63 1.04
CA ASN A 47 1.31 8.49 1.88
C ASN A 47 2.27 9.69 1.73
N VAL A 48 2.62 10.33 2.86
CA VAL A 48 3.59 11.45 2.89
C VAL A 48 5.02 10.92 2.82
N VAL A 49 5.80 11.44 1.88
CA VAL A 49 7.23 11.12 1.80
C VAL A 49 8.01 11.96 2.81
N THR A 50 8.80 11.28 3.63
CA THR A 50 9.69 11.94 4.60
C THR A 50 10.67 12.88 3.90
N PRO A 51 11.02 14.05 4.48
CA PRO A 51 11.95 14.99 3.86
C PRO A 51 13.28 14.37 3.44
N ARG A 52 13.78 13.39 4.20
CA ARG A 52 15.02 12.65 3.91
C ARG A 52 14.92 11.80 2.63
N ALA A 53 13.75 11.24 2.34
CA ALA A 53 13.54 10.34 1.20
C ALA A 53 13.19 11.07 -0.11
N ARG A 54 12.69 12.31 -0.05
CA ARG A 54 12.28 13.11 -1.23
C ARG A 54 13.37 13.22 -2.30
N LYS A 55 14.64 13.37 -1.89
CA LYS A 55 15.78 13.47 -2.81
C LYS A 55 16.01 12.20 -3.63
N TYR A 56 15.57 11.04 -3.15
CA TYR A 56 15.66 9.76 -3.87
C TYR A 56 14.45 9.52 -4.77
N LEU A 57 13.33 10.18 -4.48
CA LEU A 57 12.07 10.08 -5.21
C LEU A 57 11.88 11.24 -6.20
N ARG A 58 12.98 11.68 -6.82
CA ARG A 58 12.97 12.73 -7.83
C ARG A 58 12.59 12.17 -9.19
N ILE A 59 11.74 12.88 -9.91
CA ILE A 59 11.31 12.53 -11.27
C ILE A 59 11.80 13.60 -12.22
N ILE A 60 12.42 13.18 -13.32
CA ILE A 60 12.84 14.06 -14.40
C ILE A 60 11.67 14.20 -15.38
N ALA A 61 11.16 15.42 -15.53
CA ALA A 61 10.22 15.78 -16.58
C ALA A 61 10.94 16.63 -17.64
N HIS A 62 10.21 17.18 -18.62
CA HIS A 62 10.84 17.98 -19.66
C HIS A 62 11.61 19.16 -19.04
N CYS A 63 12.93 19.17 -19.23
CA CYS A 63 13.87 20.22 -18.78
C CYS A 63 13.94 20.49 -17.26
N GLU A 64 13.15 19.82 -16.43
CA GLU A 64 13.06 20.08 -14.99
C GLU A 64 13.01 18.79 -14.16
N VAL A 65 13.45 18.89 -12.91
CA VAL A 65 13.43 17.81 -11.93
C VAL A 65 12.47 18.16 -10.81
N TYR A 66 11.54 17.26 -10.53
CA TYR A 66 10.51 17.43 -9.52
C TYR A 66 10.76 16.47 -8.34
N GLU A 67 10.47 16.91 -7.13
CA GLU A 67 10.50 16.06 -5.94
C GLU A 67 9.10 15.56 -5.58
N CYS A 68 8.95 14.25 -5.38
CA CYS A 68 7.69 13.69 -4.92
C CYS A 68 7.47 13.96 -3.42
N LEU A 69 6.41 14.71 -3.09
CA LEU A 69 5.98 14.94 -1.70
C LEU A 69 5.09 13.82 -1.15
N ARG A 70 4.45 13.08 -2.06
CA ARG A 70 3.63 11.90 -1.80
C ARG A 70 4.25 10.70 -2.51
N MET A 71 3.95 9.49 -2.04
CA MET A 71 4.60 8.31 -2.59
C MET A 71 4.24 8.15 -4.09
N PRO A 72 5.25 8.08 -4.98
CA PRO A 72 4.99 7.86 -6.39
C PRO A 72 4.73 6.37 -6.65
N PHE A 73 4.06 6.07 -7.77
CA PHE A 73 3.91 4.70 -8.24
C PHE A 73 5.26 4.08 -8.59
N GLY A 74 5.37 2.76 -8.38
CA GLY A 74 6.53 1.97 -8.80
C GLY A 74 7.65 1.84 -7.77
N ILE A 75 7.39 2.19 -6.50
CA ILE A 75 8.33 1.97 -5.39
C ILE A 75 8.08 0.60 -4.77
N LYS A 76 9.14 -0.22 -4.67
CA LYS A 76 9.04 -1.61 -4.21
C LYS A 76 8.40 -1.81 -2.84
N ASN A 77 8.66 -0.92 -1.89
CA ASN A 77 8.21 -1.08 -0.50
C ASN A 77 6.82 -0.50 -0.24
N GLU A 78 6.19 0.09 -1.26
CA GLU A 78 4.95 0.83 -1.06
C GLU A 78 3.79 -0.06 -0.59
N PRO A 79 3.51 -1.23 -1.21
CA PRO A 79 2.37 -2.07 -0.80
C PRO A 79 2.49 -2.53 0.66
N SER A 80 3.70 -2.88 1.10
CA SER A 80 3.99 -3.27 2.48
C SER A 80 3.76 -2.11 3.46
N HIS A 81 4.13 -0.89 3.06
CA HIS A 81 3.92 0.29 3.87
C HIS A 81 2.44 0.63 3.99
N PHE A 82 1.68 0.54 2.89
CA PHE A 82 0.26 0.84 2.89
C PHE A 82 -0.55 -0.19 3.69
N GLN A 83 -0.25 -1.48 3.52
CA GLN A 83 -0.83 -2.54 4.36
C GLN A 83 -0.59 -2.28 5.85
N LYS A 84 0.63 -1.86 6.22
CA LYS A 84 0.96 -1.54 7.62
C LYS A 84 0.10 -0.39 8.15
N ILE A 85 -0.07 0.68 7.38
CA ILE A 85 -0.91 1.82 7.76
C ILE A 85 -2.35 1.38 7.97
N LEU A 86 -2.93 0.65 7.03
CA LEU A 86 -4.31 0.18 7.14
C LEU A 86 -4.51 -0.75 8.36
N ASN A 87 -3.54 -1.63 8.64
CA ASN A 87 -3.57 -2.48 9.82
C ASN A 87 -3.47 -1.69 11.14
N GLU A 88 -2.76 -0.55 11.14
CA GLU A 88 -2.70 0.36 12.30
C GLU A 88 -3.97 1.19 12.48
N ILE A 89 -4.74 1.42 11.40
CA ILE A 89 -6.01 2.17 11.43
C ILE A 89 -7.18 1.28 11.90
N PHE A 90 -7.22 0.02 11.49
CA PHE A 90 -8.35 -0.91 11.77
C PHE A 90 -7.96 -2.13 12.63
N PRO A 91 -7.29 -1.94 13.79
CA PRO A 91 -6.80 -3.08 14.57
C PRO A 91 -7.93 -3.91 15.19
N GLU A 92 -9.05 -3.28 15.54
CA GLU A 92 -10.19 -3.94 16.19
C GLU A 92 -10.95 -4.80 15.18
N GLU A 93 -11.29 -4.24 14.02
CA GLU A 93 -12.06 -4.89 12.96
C GLU A 93 -11.33 -6.08 12.35
N LEU A 94 -10.00 -5.96 12.20
CA LEU A 94 -9.13 -7.07 11.81
C LEU A 94 -9.12 -8.19 12.87
N SER A 95 -9.19 -7.84 14.15
CA SER A 95 -9.19 -8.81 15.25
C SER A 95 -10.53 -9.55 15.37
N GLU A 96 -11.64 -8.86 15.10
CA GLU A 96 -12.98 -9.44 15.07
C GLU A 96 -13.20 -10.30 13.81
N GLY A 97 -12.42 -10.08 12.75
CA GLY A 97 -12.36 -10.93 11.57
C GLY A 97 -13.45 -10.69 10.54
N TRP A 98 -14.28 -9.65 10.72
CA TRP A 98 -15.25 -9.21 9.72
C TRP A 98 -14.64 -8.25 8.69
N LEU A 99 -13.46 -7.68 8.96
CA LEU A 99 -12.69 -6.89 8.02
C LEU A 99 -11.45 -7.65 7.56
N ILE A 100 -11.20 -7.66 6.26
CA ILE A 100 -10.00 -8.20 5.64
C ILE A 100 -9.38 -7.07 4.81
N ILE A 101 -8.08 -6.85 4.99
CA ILE A 101 -7.32 -5.83 4.25
C ILE A 101 -6.25 -6.54 3.44
N TYR A 102 -6.31 -6.41 2.12
CA TYR A 102 -5.32 -6.97 1.21
C TYR A 102 -4.73 -5.87 0.33
N ILE A 103 -3.57 -5.35 0.73
CA ILE A 103 -2.89 -4.21 0.10
C ILE A 103 -3.81 -2.98 0.08
N ASP A 104 -4.53 -2.77 -1.03
CA ASP A 104 -5.39 -1.65 -1.36
C ASP A 104 -6.89 -1.97 -1.23
N GLU A 105 -7.21 -3.26 -1.20
CA GLU A 105 -8.57 -3.76 -1.08
C GLU A 105 -8.98 -3.90 0.40
N ILE A 106 -10.06 -3.20 0.76
CA ILE A 106 -10.73 -3.32 2.05
C ILE A 106 -12.01 -4.13 1.83
N ILE A 107 -12.08 -5.30 2.44
CA ILE A 107 -13.13 -6.29 2.24
C ILE A 107 -13.90 -6.46 3.57
N VAL A 108 -15.19 -6.13 3.55
CA VAL A 108 -16.11 -6.29 4.66
C VAL A 108 -16.93 -7.56 4.44
N CYS A 109 -16.92 -8.43 5.43
CA CYS A 109 -17.61 -9.72 5.46
C CYS A 109 -18.64 -9.74 6.59
N SER A 110 -19.90 -10.06 6.27
CA SER A 110 -20.99 -10.24 7.24
C SER A 110 -21.78 -11.52 7.01
#